data_AF-A0A359H4L2-F1
#
_entry.id   AF-A0A359H4L2-F1
#
_cell.length_a   1.000
_cell.length_b   1.000
_cell.length_c   1.000
_cell.angle_alpha   90.00
_cell.angle_beta   90.00
_cell.angle_gamma   90.00
#
_symmetry.space_group_name_H-M   'P 1'
#
loop_
_entity.id
_entity.type
_entity.pdbx_description
1 polymer ?
#
loop_
_entity_poly.entity_id
_entity_poly.type
_entity_poly.pdbx_seq_one_letter_code
_entity_poly.pdbx_strand_id
1 'polypeptide(L)'
;MTMIAGIGFSDEVIILSDSRVSFLDKNLKPKDTLKKIYKLSKYSCFAYTSGDVEFTHHIIESITKYATNIQVRKTDVFLKMITERASQEYITLSRKFNKLPDMLFIYAGLVDGSYKIPRNKFVAIKKKYDENIWMPKKLKDIKISSTEKTVSIPGPTPLLIKQKFPGGVVASTKGWDYCAEGSGQDIEKDLDKYFSKLFFIPGAFNKAVILQDLCDQFIGKAGIDTIGGLVQIFMINKEGVQPLAYVQKNGDKEIVKRYMDLDGNWIEEDCITGTKKAVGQKII
;
A
#
# COMPACT_ATOMS: atom_id res chain seq x y z
N MET A 1 -15.82 7.32 1.26
CA MET A 1 -15.07 6.15 1.71
C MET A 1 -13.99 5.81 0.70
N THR A 2 -12.89 5.18 1.11
CA THR A 2 -11.65 5.01 0.34
C THR A 2 -11.26 3.53 0.29
N MET A 3 -10.53 3.12 -0.74
CA MET A 3 -9.84 1.83 -0.77
C MET A 3 -8.35 2.02 -0.48
N ILE A 4 -7.84 1.31 0.51
CA ILE A 4 -6.39 1.14 0.73
C ILE A 4 -6.09 -0.33 1.00
N ALA A 5 -4.92 -0.78 0.55
CA ALA A 5 -4.42 -2.11 0.87
C ALA A 5 -2.89 -2.13 0.99
N GLY A 6 -2.40 -3.03 1.84
CA GLY A 6 -0.97 -3.33 2.00
C GLY A 6 -0.72 -4.82 1.85
N ILE A 7 0.35 -5.21 1.16
CA ILE A 7 0.65 -6.59 0.78
C ILE A 7 2.16 -6.85 1.00
N GLY A 8 2.48 -7.75 1.92
CA GLY A 8 3.84 -8.16 2.26
C GLY A 8 4.27 -9.43 1.52
N PHE A 9 5.37 -9.33 0.76
CA PHE A 9 5.98 -10.45 0.02
C PHE A 9 7.29 -10.92 0.68
N SER A 10 8.18 -11.61 -0.04
CA SER A 10 9.43 -12.08 0.55
C SER A 10 10.40 -10.94 0.86
N ASP A 11 10.54 -9.98 -0.06
CA ASP A 11 11.61 -8.97 -0.07
C ASP A 11 11.07 -7.56 -0.30
N GLU A 12 9.75 -7.43 -0.33
CA GLU A 12 9.08 -6.20 -0.71
C GLU A 12 7.70 -6.10 -0.06
N VAL A 13 7.22 -4.86 0.03
CA VAL A 13 5.86 -4.54 0.44
C VAL A 13 5.23 -3.69 -0.65
N ILE A 14 4.01 -4.01 -1.07
CA ILE A 14 3.23 -3.17 -1.97
C ILE A 14 2.12 -2.52 -1.16
N ILE A 15 1.94 -1.22 -1.33
CA ILE A 15 0.81 -0.47 -0.80
C ILE A 15 0.07 0.19 -1.95
N LEU A 16 -1.25 0.18 -1.91
CA LEU A 16 -2.09 0.75 -2.95
C LEU A 16 -3.27 1.52 -2.38
N SER A 17 -3.79 2.45 -3.19
CA SER A 17 -4.98 3.22 -2.87
C SER A 17 -5.66 3.75 -4.12
N ASP A 18 -6.97 3.97 -4.07
CA ASP A 18 -7.67 4.76 -5.09
C ASP A 18 -7.32 6.26 -4.98
N SER A 19 -7.66 7.08 -5.97
CA SER A 19 -7.39 8.54 -5.94
C SER A 19 -8.64 9.40 -5.74
N ARG A 20 -9.81 8.77 -5.57
CA ARG A 20 -11.07 9.50 -5.48
C ARG A 20 -11.25 10.18 -4.13
N VAL A 21 -11.77 11.40 -4.17
CA VAL A 21 -12.39 12.09 -3.06
C VAL A 21 -13.84 12.40 -3.42
N SER A 22 -14.75 12.06 -2.51
CA SER A 22 -16.18 12.34 -2.62
C SER A 22 -16.59 13.38 -1.59
N PHE A 23 -17.60 14.17 -1.90
CA PHE A 23 -18.12 15.23 -1.02
C PHE A 23 -19.42 14.79 -0.36
N LEU A 24 -19.70 15.36 0.83
CA LEU A 24 -20.99 15.15 1.50
C LEU A 24 -22.13 15.84 0.73
N ASP A 25 -21.85 16.97 0.11
CA ASP A 25 -22.77 17.61 -0.83
C ASP A 25 -22.85 16.77 -2.12
N LYS A 26 -24.00 16.15 -2.34
CA LYS A 26 -24.28 15.28 -3.49
C LYS A 26 -24.27 16.04 -4.83
N ASN A 27 -24.34 17.37 -4.82
CA ASN A 27 -24.24 18.17 -6.03
C ASN A 27 -22.79 18.32 -6.52
N LEU A 28 -21.81 18.11 -5.63
CA LEU A 28 -20.41 18.16 -5.98
C LEU A 28 -19.96 16.81 -6.55
N LYS A 29 -19.45 16.85 -7.78
CA LYS A 29 -18.89 15.66 -8.43
C LYS A 29 -17.62 15.20 -7.70
N PRO A 30 -17.40 13.89 -7.53
CA PRO A 30 -16.14 13.38 -7.01
C PRO A 30 -14.93 13.84 -7.85
N LYS A 31 -13.77 13.93 -7.21
CA LYS A 31 -12.49 14.27 -7.86
C LYS A 31 -11.50 13.12 -7.72
N ASP A 32 -10.75 12.82 -8.76
CA ASP A 32 -9.85 11.67 -8.83
C ASP A 32 -8.37 12.07 -8.66
N THR A 33 -8.10 13.08 -7.84
CA THR A 33 -6.78 13.73 -7.67
C THR A 33 -6.08 13.42 -6.35
N LEU A 34 -6.77 12.86 -5.35
CA LEU A 34 -6.29 12.88 -3.99
C LEU A 34 -5.11 11.91 -3.82
N LYS A 35 -3.94 12.44 -3.46
CA LYS A 35 -2.81 11.66 -2.99
C LYS A 35 -3.16 11.00 -1.65
N LYS A 36 -3.09 9.67 -1.63
CA LYS A 36 -3.42 8.87 -0.43
C LYS A 36 -2.23 8.09 0.12
N ILE A 37 -1.11 8.05 -0.61
CA ILE A 37 0.11 7.35 -0.19
C ILE A 37 1.24 8.37 0.02
N TYR A 38 1.89 8.30 1.19
CA TYR A 38 2.95 9.21 1.59
C TYR A 38 4.19 8.45 2.07
N LYS A 39 5.35 8.83 1.52
CA LYS A 39 6.66 8.32 1.95
C LYS A 39 7.02 8.91 3.32
N LEU A 40 7.50 8.07 4.23
CA LEU A 40 7.96 8.47 5.57
C LEU A 40 9.48 8.39 5.69
N SER A 41 10.08 7.34 5.11
CA SER A 41 11.54 7.14 5.12
C SER A 41 11.99 6.47 3.83
N LYS A 42 13.27 6.06 3.75
CA LYS A 42 13.76 5.24 2.64
C LYS A 42 13.00 3.91 2.52
N TYR A 43 12.61 3.31 3.64
CA TYR A 43 12.04 1.95 3.69
C TYR A 43 10.65 1.91 4.34
N SER A 44 9.93 3.03 4.35
CA SER A 44 8.56 3.08 4.86
C SER A 44 7.71 4.16 4.22
N CYS A 45 6.42 3.86 4.10
CA CYS A 45 5.36 4.78 3.68
C CYS A 45 4.05 4.41 4.40
N PHE A 46 3.00 5.19 4.19
CA PHE A 46 1.66 4.83 4.63
C PHE A 46 0.61 5.23 3.60
N ALA A 47 -0.55 4.57 3.68
CA ALA A 47 -1.77 4.96 2.99
C ALA A 47 -2.88 5.24 4.00
N TYR A 48 -3.89 6.02 3.61
CA TYR A 48 -4.96 6.40 4.53
C TYR A 48 -6.37 6.37 3.94
N THR A 49 -7.34 6.13 4.83
CA THR A 49 -8.75 6.48 4.62
C THR A 49 -9.11 7.66 5.52
N SER A 50 -10.14 8.41 5.14
CA SER A 50 -10.58 9.57 5.89
C SER A 50 -12.07 9.84 5.69
N GLY A 51 -12.76 10.15 6.79
CA GLY A 51 -14.09 10.77 6.79
C GLY A 51 -14.05 12.30 6.73
N ASP A 52 -12.88 12.90 6.96
CA ASP A 52 -12.64 14.35 6.92
C ASP A 52 -11.21 14.63 6.44
N VAL A 53 -11.08 14.90 5.14
CA VAL A 53 -9.78 15.01 4.46
C VAL A 53 -8.94 16.15 5.04
N GLU A 54 -9.56 17.28 5.39
CA GLU A 54 -8.86 18.43 5.96
C GLU A 54 -8.28 18.08 7.34
N PHE A 55 -9.08 17.43 8.20
CA PHE A 55 -8.60 16.98 9.50
C PHE A 55 -7.46 15.95 9.37
N THR A 56 -7.61 14.99 8.47
CA THR A 56 -6.56 13.99 8.23
C THR A 56 -5.30 14.63 7.64
N HIS A 57 -5.43 15.68 6.82
CA HIS A 57 -4.29 16.39 6.26
C HIS A 57 -3.38 16.99 7.34
N HIS A 58 -3.94 17.62 8.37
CA HIS A 58 -3.15 18.12 9.51
C HIS A 58 -2.36 17.02 10.22
N ILE A 59 -2.95 15.83 10.35
CA ILE A 59 -2.24 14.68 10.93
C ILE A 59 -1.10 14.24 10.02
N ILE A 60 -1.36 14.16 8.71
CA ILE A 60 -0.34 13.81 7.70
C ILE A 60 0.82 14.80 7.74
N GLU A 61 0.58 16.10 7.75
CA GLU A 61 1.61 17.14 7.88
C GLU A 61 2.43 16.96 9.17
N SER A 62 1.76 16.73 10.30
CA SER A 62 2.41 16.52 11.59
C SER A 62 3.33 15.30 11.59
N ILE A 63 2.87 14.15 11.07
CA ILE A 63 3.67 12.92 11.06
C ILE A 63 4.78 12.96 10.01
N THR A 64 4.55 13.58 8.85
CA THR A 64 5.57 13.69 7.80
C THR A 64 6.68 14.65 8.21
N LYS A 65 6.34 15.80 8.81
CA LYS A 65 7.33 16.71 9.40
C LYS A 65 8.09 16.08 10.55
N TYR A 66 7.41 15.28 11.38
CA TYR A 66 8.07 14.54 12.45
C TYR A 66 9.05 13.50 11.88
N ALA A 67 8.62 12.73 10.88
CA ALA A 67 9.43 11.74 10.18
C ALA A 67 10.72 12.31 9.57
N THR A 68 10.67 13.50 8.98
CA THR A 68 11.85 14.16 8.40
C THR A 68 12.86 14.62 9.45
N ASN A 69 12.42 14.85 10.69
CA ASN A 69 13.24 15.43 11.75
C ASN A 69 13.86 14.40 12.70
N ILE A 70 13.45 13.13 12.64
CA ILE A 70 13.97 12.07 13.51
C ILE A 70 15.00 11.19 12.77
N GLN A 71 16.05 10.77 13.48
CA GLN A 71 17.08 9.87 12.94
C GLN A 71 16.97 8.49 13.59
N VAL A 72 16.02 7.68 13.11
CA VAL A 72 15.83 6.30 13.59
C VAL A 72 16.15 5.32 12.48
N ARG A 73 17.17 4.48 12.68
CA ARG A 73 17.62 3.51 11.67
C ARG A 73 16.71 2.28 11.55
N LYS A 74 16.11 1.85 12.67
CA LYS A 74 15.26 0.64 12.72
C LYS A 74 13.84 0.97 12.30
N THR A 75 13.38 0.40 11.18
CA THR A 75 12.07 0.71 10.59
C THR A 75 10.89 0.42 11.51
N ASP A 76 10.92 -0.64 12.31
CA ASP A 76 9.84 -0.95 13.26
C ASP A 76 9.76 0.06 14.40
N VAL A 77 10.90 0.43 14.98
CA VAL A 77 10.97 1.47 16.01
C VAL A 77 10.49 2.81 15.44
N PHE A 78 10.97 3.16 14.24
CA PHE A 78 10.54 4.37 13.54
C PHE A 78 9.02 4.39 13.34
N LEU A 79 8.44 3.34 12.77
CA LEU A 79 6.99 3.28 12.52
C LEU A 79 6.16 3.30 13.80
N LYS A 80 6.65 2.70 14.89
CA LYS A 80 6.00 2.81 16.21
C LYS A 80 5.90 4.28 16.64
N MET A 81 7.00 5.03 16.56
CA MET A 81 7.01 6.47 16.90
C MET A 81 6.08 7.27 16.00
N ILE A 82 5.99 6.93 14.71
CA ILE A 82 5.03 7.57 13.78
C ILE A 82 3.59 7.31 14.22
N THR A 83 3.23 6.06 14.59
CA THR A 83 1.87 5.74 15.04
C THR A 83 1.50 6.44 16.35
N GLU A 84 2.46 6.58 17.28
CA GLU A 84 2.27 7.35 18.52
C GLU A 84 2.05 8.84 18.22
N ARG A 85 2.84 9.42 17.31
CA ARG A 85 2.66 10.81 16.87
C ARG A 85 1.29 11.03 16.23
N ALA A 86 0.84 10.11 15.38
CA ALA A 86 -0.48 10.17 14.77
C ALA A 86 -1.60 10.16 15.83
N SER A 87 -1.49 9.31 16.85
CA SER A 87 -2.46 9.28 17.96
C SER A 87 -2.50 10.59 18.75
N GLN A 88 -1.34 11.15 19.08
CA GLN A 88 -1.24 12.43 19.80
C GLN A 88 -1.88 13.58 19.02
N GLU A 89 -1.60 13.64 17.72
CA GLU A 89 -2.16 14.68 16.85
C GLU A 89 -3.67 14.52 16.70
N TYR A 90 -4.15 13.29 16.47
CA TYR A 90 -5.58 13.01 16.40
C TYR A 90 -6.32 13.47 17.67
N ILE A 91 -5.80 13.14 18.86
CA ILE A 91 -6.40 13.57 20.14
C ILE A 91 -6.41 15.09 20.27
N THR A 92 -5.31 15.75 19.91
CA THR A 92 -5.17 17.22 19.98
C THR A 92 -6.18 17.91 19.08
N LEU A 93 -6.25 17.51 17.82
CA LEU A 93 -7.17 18.08 16.84
C LEU A 93 -8.62 17.76 17.19
N SER A 94 -8.91 16.55 17.68
CA SER A 94 -10.27 16.16 18.07
C SER A 94 -10.82 17.07 19.18
N ARG A 95 -9.99 17.40 20.17
CA ARG A 95 -10.35 18.35 21.24
C ARG A 95 -10.49 19.78 20.71
N LYS A 96 -9.57 20.21 19.85
CA LYS A 96 -9.56 21.57 19.27
C LYS A 96 -10.81 21.85 18.43
N PHE A 97 -11.20 20.89 17.60
CA PHE A 97 -12.30 21.03 16.64
C PHE A 97 -13.62 20.41 17.11
N ASN A 98 -13.64 19.79 18.30
CA ASN A 98 -14.79 19.07 18.84
C ASN A 98 -15.40 18.07 17.84
N LYS A 99 -14.56 17.30 17.15
CA LYS A 99 -14.97 16.28 16.16
C LYS A 99 -14.11 15.02 16.29
N LEU A 100 -14.67 13.88 15.90
CA LEU A 100 -14.02 12.57 15.95
C LEU A 100 -14.20 11.84 14.60
N PRO A 101 -13.56 12.33 13.52
CA PRO A 101 -13.75 11.75 12.20
C PRO A 101 -13.11 10.36 12.11
N ASP A 102 -13.85 9.40 11.57
CA ASP A 102 -13.32 8.07 11.29
C ASP A 102 -12.17 8.17 10.27
N MET A 103 -11.04 7.53 10.59
CA MET A 103 -9.91 7.45 9.69
C MET A 103 -9.05 6.23 10.01
N LEU A 104 -8.26 5.81 9.03
CA LEU A 104 -7.41 4.64 9.16
C LEU A 104 -6.09 4.87 8.44
N PHE A 105 -5.00 4.44 9.06
CA PHE A 105 -3.70 4.36 8.42
C PHE A 105 -3.27 2.90 8.25
N ILE A 106 -2.75 2.58 7.06
CA ILE A 106 -1.93 1.39 6.83
C ILE A 106 -0.50 1.88 6.63
N TYR A 107 0.36 1.63 7.60
CA TYR A 107 1.80 1.83 7.47
C TYR A 107 2.43 0.58 6.88
N ALA A 108 3.36 0.78 5.97
CA ALA A 108 4.12 -0.28 5.34
C ALA A 108 5.61 0.01 5.48
N GLY A 109 6.40 -1.04 5.72
CA GLY A 109 7.85 -0.91 5.73
C GLY A 109 8.59 -2.23 5.61
N LEU A 110 9.90 -2.13 5.40
CA LEU A 110 10.81 -3.27 5.46
C LEU A 110 11.69 -3.17 6.71
N VAL A 111 11.71 -4.25 7.48
CA VAL A 111 12.56 -4.40 8.66
C VAL A 111 13.69 -5.38 8.41
N ASP A 112 14.86 -5.02 8.91
CA ASP A 112 16.01 -5.92 8.95
C ASP A 112 15.76 -7.00 10.01
N GLY A 113 15.83 -8.25 9.58
CA GLY A 113 15.62 -9.40 10.46
C GLY A 113 14.83 -10.50 9.79
N SER A 114 14.91 -11.70 10.34
CA SER A 114 14.08 -12.83 9.95
C SER A 114 12.70 -12.76 10.60
N TYR A 115 11.77 -13.55 10.08
CA TYR A 115 10.46 -13.78 10.68
C TYR A 115 10.08 -15.25 10.54
N LYS A 116 9.14 -15.69 11.36
CA LYS A 116 8.69 -17.07 11.38
C LYS A 116 7.30 -17.16 10.75
N ILE A 117 7.10 -18.18 9.90
CA ILE A 117 5.78 -18.52 9.37
C ILE A 117 5.42 -19.97 9.70
N PRO A 118 4.12 -20.32 9.76
CA PRO A 118 3.69 -21.70 9.91
C PRO A 118 4.29 -22.61 8.83
N ARG A 119 4.82 -23.77 9.22
CA ARG A 119 5.48 -24.71 8.29
C ARG A 119 4.54 -25.15 7.18
N ASN A 120 3.29 -25.45 7.51
CA ASN A 120 2.27 -25.83 6.53
C ASN A 120 2.06 -24.77 5.44
N LYS A 121 2.02 -23.47 5.81
CA LYS A 121 1.93 -22.36 4.86
C LYS A 121 3.15 -22.31 3.94
N PHE A 122 4.36 -22.45 4.50
CA PHE A 122 5.59 -22.48 3.69
C PHE A 122 5.64 -23.68 2.74
N VAL A 123 5.35 -24.89 3.23
CA VAL A 123 5.36 -26.12 2.43
C VAL A 123 4.33 -26.06 1.30
N ALA A 124 3.12 -25.56 1.58
CA ALA A 124 2.08 -25.40 0.55
C ALA A 124 2.53 -24.45 -0.56
N ILE A 125 3.15 -23.32 -0.18
CA ILE A 125 3.71 -22.36 -1.12
C ILE A 125 4.87 -22.97 -1.92
N LYS A 126 5.84 -23.62 -1.26
CA LYS A 126 6.98 -24.25 -1.93
C LYS A 126 6.51 -25.33 -2.90
N LYS A 127 5.62 -26.25 -2.48
CA LYS A 127 5.09 -27.31 -3.36
C LYS A 127 4.36 -26.74 -4.58
N LYS A 128 3.59 -25.66 -4.42
CA LYS A 128 2.83 -25.06 -5.51
C LYS A 128 3.72 -24.35 -6.54
N TYR A 129 4.92 -23.91 -6.15
CA TYR A 129 5.78 -23.04 -6.95
C TYR A 129 7.25 -23.46 -6.98
N ASP A 130 7.56 -24.73 -6.68
CA ASP A 130 8.94 -25.22 -6.55
C ASP A 130 9.69 -25.12 -7.89
N GLU A 131 8.97 -25.38 -8.98
CA GLU A 131 9.46 -25.26 -10.36
C GLU A 131 9.44 -23.81 -10.88
N ASN A 132 8.89 -22.86 -10.11
CA ASN A 132 8.82 -21.48 -10.55
C ASN A 132 10.22 -20.83 -10.52
N ILE A 133 10.73 -20.49 -11.70
CA ILE A 133 12.04 -19.86 -11.87
C ILE A 133 12.18 -18.55 -11.08
N TRP A 134 11.08 -17.84 -10.84
CA TRP A 134 11.02 -16.55 -10.16
C TRP A 134 10.91 -16.64 -8.63
N MET A 135 10.85 -17.84 -8.06
CA MET A 135 10.90 -17.99 -6.61
C MET A 135 12.23 -17.42 -6.08
N PRO A 136 12.19 -16.51 -5.09
CA PRO A 136 13.40 -15.91 -4.52
C PRO A 136 14.37 -16.99 -4.02
N LYS A 137 15.66 -16.85 -4.37
CA LYS A 137 16.71 -17.80 -3.98
C LYS A 137 16.72 -18.06 -2.47
N LYS A 138 16.54 -17.01 -1.65
CA LYS A 138 16.48 -17.09 -0.20
C LYS A 138 15.38 -18.01 0.34
N LEU A 139 14.35 -18.30 -0.45
CA LEU A 139 13.28 -19.25 -0.12
C LEU A 139 13.56 -20.64 -0.66
N LYS A 140 14.18 -20.75 -1.85
CA LYS A 140 14.59 -22.05 -2.43
C LYS A 140 15.55 -22.79 -1.52
N ASP A 141 16.52 -22.04 -0.98
CA ASP A 141 17.63 -22.57 -0.16
C ASP A 141 17.20 -22.98 1.27
N ILE A 142 15.96 -22.69 1.68
CA ILE A 142 15.45 -23.08 2.98
C ILE A 142 15.23 -24.59 3.03
N LYS A 143 15.98 -25.25 3.92
CA LYS A 143 15.80 -26.65 4.29
C LYS A 143 14.66 -26.76 5.29
N ILE A 144 13.71 -27.65 5.04
CA ILE A 144 12.54 -27.86 5.89
C ILE A 144 12.79 -29.09 6.75
N SER A 145 12.92 -28.91 8.06
CA SER A 145 12.92 -30.05 8.99
C SER A 145 11.49 -30.61 9.14
N SER A 146 11.37 -31.92 9.32
CA SER A 146 10.09 -32.59 9.62
C SER A 146 9.58 -32.29 11.03
N THR A 147 10.46 -31.89 11.95
CA THR A 147 10.15 -31.68 13.37
C THR A 147 9.74 -30.24 13.72
N GLU A 148 9.98 -29.28 12.84
CA GLU A 148 9.72 -27.86 13.11
C GLU A 148 8.27 -27.46 12.86
N LYS A 149 7.65 -26.69 13.78
CA LYS A 149 6.29 -26.14 13.58
C LYS A 149 6.27 -24.88 12.71
N THR A 150 7.39 -24.16 12.66
CA THR A 150 7.54 -22.89 11.95
C THR A 150 8.84 -22.87 11.17
N VAL A 151 8.85 -22.15 10.05
CA VAL A 151 10.03 -21.93 9.21
C VAL A 151 10.52 -20.49 9.38
N SER A 152 11.82 -20.32 9.63
CA SER A 152 12.46 -19.00 9.68
C SER A 152 12.79 -18.52 8.28
N ILE A 153 12.21 -17.39 7.88
CA ILE A 153 12.45 -16.77 6.58
C ILE A 153 13.48 -15.65 6.77
N PRO A 154 14.61 -15.66 6.02
CA PRO A 154 15.59 -14.58 6.07
C PRO A 154 15.01 -13.23 5.66
N GLY A 155 15.52 -12.17 6.26
CA GLY A 155 15.15 -10.79 5.93
C GLY A 155 15.51 -10.38 4.49
N PRO A 156 15.12 -9.17 4.06
CA PRO A 156 14.29 -8.22 4.80
C PRO A 156 12.87 -8.75 5.01
N THR A 157 12.20 -8.26 6.05
CA THR A 157 10.86 -8.70 6.48
C THR A 157 9.85 -7.58 6.21
N PRO A 158 8.73 -7.85 5.51
CA PRO A 158 7.60 -6.94 5.45
C PRO A 158 7.02 -6.64 6.83
N LEU A 159 6.65 -5.39 7.05
CA LEU A 159 5.88 -4.94 8.19
C LEU A 159 4.69 -4.14 7.70
N LEU A 160 3.50 -4.57 8.10
CA LEU A 160 2.25 -3.85 7.92
C LEU A 160 1.73 -3.47 9.31
N ILE A 161 1.38 -2.19 9.51
CA ILE A 161 0.75 -1.71 10.75
C ILE A 161 -0.55 -1.02 10.37
N LYS A 162 -1.65 -1.45 10.98
CA LYS A 162 -2.96 -0.81 10.86
C LYS A 162 -3.22 0.03 12.10
N GLN A 163 -3.66 1.26 11.91
CA GLN A 163 -4.08 2.14 13.00
C GLN A 163 -5.46 2.71 12.70
N LYS A 164 -6.43 2.41 13.57
CA LYS A 164 -7.83 2.84 13.43
C LYS A 164 -8.17 3.99 14.37
N PHE A 165 -8.90 4.98 13.87
CA PHE A 165 -9.44 6.09 14.64
C PHE A 165 -10.95 6.22 14.40
N PRO A 166 -11.72 6.64 15.42
CA PRO A 166 -11.30 6.95 16.80
C PRO A 166 -10.87 5.69 17.57
N GLY A 167 -10.16 5.89 18.69
CA GLY A 167 -9.70 4.80 19.58
C GLY A 167 -8.21 4.47 19.49
N GLY A 168 -7.55 4.80 18.38
CA GLY A 168 -6.10 4.63 18.24
C GLY A 168 -5.64 3.17 18.30
N VAL A 169 -6.50 2.24 17.89
CA VAL A 169 -6.21 0.80 17.94
C VAL A 169 -5.14 0.49 16.91
N VAL A 170 -4.01 -0.04 17.37
CA VAL A 170 -2.87 -0.43 16.53
C VAL A 170 -2.77 -1.95 16.46
N ALA A 171 -2.73 -2.49 15.24
CA ALA A 171 -2.45 -3.89 14.97
C ALA A 171 -1.28 -3.98 13.98
N SER A 172 -0.41 -4.98 14.12
CA SER A 172 0.74 -5.14 13.22
C SER A 172 0.92 -6.59 12.79
N THR A 173 1.26 -6.80 11.53
CA THR A 173 1.70 -8.10 11.03
C THR A 173 3.10 -8.00 10.42
N LYS A 174 3.93 -9.00 10.68
CA LYS A 174 5.26 -9.18 10.08
C LYS A 174 5.23 -10.36 9.11
N GLY A 175 5.83 -10.19 7.94
CA GLY A 175 6.02 -11.25 6.96
C GLY A 175 4.95 -11.32 5.87
N TRP A 176 4.62 -12.55 5.46
CA TRP A 176 3.68 -12.81 4.36
C TRP A 176 2.24 -12.64 4.81
N ASP A 177 1.76 -11.42 4.64
CA ASP A 177 0.40 -11.06 4.97
C ASP A 177 -0.09 -9.95 4.05
N TYR A 178 -1.40 -9.74 4.07
CA TYR A 178 -2.02 -8.63 3.39
C TYR A 178 -3.13 -8.07 4.25
N CYS A 179 -3.53 -6.84 3.96
CA CYS A 179 -4.71 -6.25 4.56
C CYS A 179 -5.32 -5.25 3.59
N ALA A 180 -6.65 -5.14 3.63
CA ALA A 180 -7.39 -4.09 2.94
C ALA A 180 -8.36 -3.45 3.93
N GLU A 181 -8.57 -2.16 3.79
CA GLU A 181 -9.41 -1.40 4.71
C GLU A 181 -10.21 -0.31 3.97
N GLY A 182 -11.17 0.28 4.70
CA GLY A 182 -12.19 1.17 4.14
C GLY A 182 -13.22 0.39 3.35
N SER A 183 -13.71 0.96 2.25
CA SER A 183 -14.58 0.20 1.33
C SER A 183 -13.81 -0.87 0.56
N GLY A 184 -12.48 -0.92 0.70
CA GLY A 184 -11.65 -1.98 0.16
C GLY A 184 -11.74 -3.31 0.90
N GLN A 185 -12.44 -3.44 2.04
CA GLN A 185 -12.52 -4.74 2.73
C GLN A 185 -13.08 -5.86 1.84
N ASP A 186 -13.95 -5.54 0.88
CA ASP A 186 -14.45 -6.52 -0.08
C ASP A 186 -13.38 -6.98 -1.09
N ILE A 187 -12.36 -6.16 -1.37
CA ILE A 187 -11.20 -6.57 -2.18
C ILE A 187 -10.32 -7.59 -1.45
N GLU A 188 -10.45 -7.73 -0.12
CA GLU A 188 -9.63 -8.64 0.67
C GLU A 188 -9.83 -10.10 0.24
N LYS A 189 -11.06 -10.48 -0.15
CA LYS A 189 -11.36 -11.82 -0.71
C LYS A 189 -10.65 -12.06 -2.03
N ASP A 190 -10.60 -11.04 -2.88
CA ASP A 190 -9.87 -11.12 -4.14
C ASP A 190 -8.37 -11.16 -3.90
N LEU A 191 -7.85 -10.32 -3.00
CA LEU A 191 -6.46 -10.36 -2.57
C LEU A 191 -6.07 -11.74 -2.04
N ASP A 192 -6.90 -12.40 -1.22
CA ASP A 192 -6.64 -13.77 -0.75
C ASP A 192 -6.43 -14.75 -1.92
N LYS A 193 -7.33 -14.71 -2.89
CA LYS A 193 -7.30 -15.54 -4.09
C LYS A 193 -6.04 -15.30 -4.93
N TYR A 194 -5.62 -14.05 -5.07
CA TYR A 194 -4.47 -13.66 -5.90
C TYR A 194 -3.14 -13.62 -5.14
N PHE A 195 -3.14 -13.58 -3.80
CA PHE A 195 -1.94 -13.38 -2.98
C PHE A 195 -0.87 -14.42 -3.30
N SER A 196 -1.27 -15.69 -3.34
CA SER A 196 -0.34 -16.78 -3.68
C SER A 196 0.21 -16.68 -5.10
N LYS A 197 -0.53 -16.10 -6.06
CA LYS A 197 -0.07 -15.93 -7.45
C LYS A 197 0.89 -14.75 -7.57
N LEU A 198 0.55 -13.62 -6.96
CA LEU A 198 1.38 -12.40 -6.91
C LEU A 198 2.76 -12.66 -6.30
N PHE A 199 2.85 -13.64 -5.41
CA PHE A 199 4.08 -14.05 -4.76
C PHE A 199 5.19 -14.47 -5.74
N PHE A 200 4.83 -15.05 -6.89
CA PHE A 200 5.78 -15.63 -7.85
C PHE A 200 5.70 -15.01 -9.25
N ILE A 201 5.16 -13.79 -9.32
CA ILE A 201 5.16 -13.01 -10.56
C ILE A 201 6.46 -12.22 -10.66
N PRO A 202 7.16 -12.28 -11.80
CA PRO A 202 8.43 -11.58 -11.98
C PRO A 202 8.23 -10.07 -12.00
N GLY A 203 9.03 -9.36 -11.21
CA GLY A 203 9.17 -7.91 -11.29
C GLY A 203 7.99 -7.12 -10.76
N ALA A 204 8.28 -5.91 -10.27
CA ALA A 204 7.31 -5.02 -9.67
C ALA A 204 6.22 -4.57 -10.65
N PHE A 205 6.60 -4.32 -11.91
CA PHE A 205 5.69 -3.88 -12.96
C PHE A 205 4.55 -4.87 -13.24
N ASN A 206 4.85 -6.16 -13.38
CA ASN A 206 3.80 -7.17 -13.63
C ASN A 206 2.85 -7.31 -12.45
N LYS A 207 3.36 -7.19 -11.22
CA LYS A 207 2.51 -7.17 -10.01
C LYS A 207 1.62 -5.94 -10.00
N ALA A 208 2.15 -4.78 -10.37
CA ALA A 208 1.38 -3.53 -10.46
C ALA A 208 0.23 -3.64 -11.48
N VAL A 209 0.49 -4.20 -12.66
CA VAL A 209 -0.55 -4.43 -13.68
C VAL A 209 -1.68 -5.32 -13.16
N ILE A 210 -1.34 -6.44 -12.51
CA ILE A 210 -2.35 -7.37 -11.98
C ILE A 210 -3.13 -6.74 -10.81
N LEU A 211 -2.45 -6.01 -9.93
CA LEU A 211 -3.10 -5.32 -8.82
C LEU A 211 -4.00 -4.18 -9.30
N GLN A 212 -3.60 -3.45 -10.33
CA GLN A 212 -4.44 -2.43 -10.94
C GLN A 212 -5.68 -3.05 -11.61
N ASP A 213 -5.54 -4.10 -12.40
CA ASP A 213 -6.69 -4.80 -13.00
C ASP A 213 -7.67 -5.29 -11.91
N LEU A 214 -7.14 -5.83 -10.81
CA LEU A 214 -7.97 -6.24 -9.68
C LEU A 214 -8.73 -5.05 -9.05
N CYS A 215 -8.05 -3.92 -8.87
CA CYS A 215 -8.65 -2.71 -8.34
C CYS A 215 -9.72 -2.15 -9.29
N ASP A 216 -9.47 -2.12 -10.59
CA ASP A 216 -10.41 -1.62 -11.60
C ASP A 216 -11.66 -2.49 -11.68
N GLN A 217 -11.49 -3.82 -11.62
CA GLN A 217 -12.62 -4.74 -11.53
C GLN A 217 -13.43 -4.53 -10.26
N PHE A 218 -12.76 -4.30 -9.13
CA PHE A 218 -13.42 -4.02 -7.86
C PHE A 218 -14.20 -2.70 -7.92
N ILE A 219 -13.56 -1.61 -8.35
CA ILE A 219 -14.17 -0.27 -8.51
C ILE A 219 -15.37 -0.35 -9.46
N GLY A 220 -15.22 -1.03 -10.60
CA GLY A 220 -16.28 -1.19 -11.59
C GLY A 220 -17.49 -1.98 -11.07
N LYS A 221 -17.26 -3.03 -10.26
CA LYS A 221 -18.34 -3.85 -9.67
C LYS A 221 -19.01 -3.17 -8.48
N ALA A 222 -18.24 -2.47 -7.67
CA ALA A 222 -18.74 -1.89 -6.43
C ALA A 222 -19.82 -0.83 -6.72
N GLY A 223 -19.70 -0.08 -7.83
CA GLY A 223 -20.64 1.00 -8.16
C GLY A 223 -20.70 2.07 -7.07
N ILE A 224 -19.65 2.17 -6.25
CA ILE A 224 -19.57 3.07 -5.11
C ILE A 224 -18.95 4.38 -5.59
N ASP A 225 -19.72 5.47 -5.55
CA ASP A 225 -19.26 6.80 -5.97
C ASP A 225 -18.06 7.32 -5.19
N THR A 226 -17.77 6.74 -4.02
CA THR A 226 -16.69 7.19 -3.16
C THR A 226 -15.32 6.59 -3.47
N ILE A 227 -15.25 5.48 -4.22
CA ILE A 227 -13.99 4.86 -4.65
C ILE A 227 -13.85 5.04 -6.15
N GLY A 228 -12.66 5.36 -6.64
CA GLY A 228 -12.41 5.39 -8.07
C GLY A 228 -11.17 6.19 -8.44
N GLY A 229 -11.18 6.65 -9.69
CA GLY A 229 -10.02 7.32 -10.27
C GLY A 229 -8.89 6.35 -10.58
N LEU A 230 -7.68 6.90 -10.63
CA LEU A 230 -6.48 6.12 -10.90
C LEU A 230 -5.97 5.48 -9.60
N VAL A 231 -5.49 4.24 -9.72
CA VAL A 231 -4.92 3.52 -8.59
C VAL A 231 -3.48 3.99 -8.37
N GLN A 232 -3.17 4.41 -7.15
CA GLN A 232 -1.82 4.71 -6.67
C GLN A 232 -1.21 3.41 -6.17
N ILE A 233 -0.04 3.01 -6.69
CA ILE A 233 0.65 1.78 -6.27
C ILE A 233 2.11 2.11 -5.97
N PHE A 234 2.55 1.78 -4.77
CA PHE A 234 3.91 2.00 -4.30
C PHE A 234 4.51 0.69 -3.82
N MET A 235 5.79 0.47 -4.13
CA MET A 235 6.57 -0.64 -3.63
C MET A 235 7.64 -0.15 -2.68
N ILE A 236 7.91 -0.94 -1.65
CA ILE A 236 9.02 -0.80 -0.74
C ILE A 236 9.89 -2.03 -0.90
N ASN A 237 11.12 -1.86 -1.37
CA ASN A 237 12.11 -2.93 -1.49
C ASN A 237 13.47 -2.47 -0.94
N LYS A 238 14.54 -3.25 -1.19
CA LYS A 238 15.92 -2.89 -0.81
C LYS A 238 16.43 -1.56 -1.41
N GLU A 239 15.86 -1.10 -2.52
CA GLU A 239 16.23 0.16 -3.18
C GLU A 239 15.52 1.34 -2.50
N GLY A 240 14.32 1.10 -1.99
CA GLY A 240 13.54 2.02 -1.17
C GLY A 240 12.07 2.04 -1.57
N VAL A 241 11.38 3.11 -1.18
CA VAL A 241 10.02 3.42 -1.63
C VAL A 241 10.05 3.95 -3.07
N GLN A 242 9.33 3.28 -3.96
CA GLN A 242 9.20 3.65 -5.38
C GLN A 242 7.75 3.52 -5.87
N PRO A 243 7.27 4.46 -6.69
CA PRO A 243 5.98 4.32 -7.34
C PRO A 243 6.06 3.24 -8.43
N LEU A 244 4.96 2.51 -8.63
CA LEU A 244 4.87 1.50 -9.68
C LEU A 244 4.00 2.00 -10.83
N ALA A 245 4.57 1.93 -12.03
CA ALA A 245 3.84 2.12 -13.26
C ALA A 245 3.03 0.88 -13.63
N TYR A 246 1.86 1.11 -14.20
CA TYR A 246 1.05 0.11 -14.88
C TYR A 246 0.63 0.64 -16.25
N VAL A 247 0.36 -0.28 -17.16
CA VAL A 247 -0.08 0.06 -18.52
C VAL A 247 -1.59 0.25 -18.53
N GLN A 248 -2.02 1.34 -19.15
CA GLN A 248 -3.41 1.58 -19.47
C GLN A 248 -3.54 1.78 -20.99
N LYS A 249 -4.57 1.17 -21.58
CA LYS A 249 -4.94 1.43 -22.96
C LYS A 249 -5.80 2.70 -23.01
N ASN A 250 -5.41 3.66 -23.83
CA ASN A 250 -6.20 4.85 -24.10
C ASN A 250 -6.93 4.66 -25.44
N GLY A 251 -8.17 4.16 -25.37
CA GLY A 251 -8.92 3.73 -26.55
C GLY A 251 -8.20 2.62 -27.33
N ASP A 252 -8.25 2.70 -28.66
CA ASP A 252 -7.73 1.65 -29.55
C ASP A 252 -6.24 1.78 -29.93
N LYS A 253 -5.54 2.87 -29.54
CA LYS A 253 -4.26 3.21 -30.18
C LYS A 253 -3.05 3.45 -29.28
N GLU A 254 -3.22 3.92 -28.04
CA GLU A 254 -2.06 4.28 -27.19
C GLU A 254 -1.93 3.37 -25.96
N ILE A 255 -0.72 2.81 -25.82
CA ILE A 255 -0.28 2.09 -24.63
C ILE A 255 0.56 3.09 -23.82
N VAL A 256 0.01 3.59 -22.73
CA VAL A 256 0.72 4.51 -21.82
C VAL A 256 0.98 3.84 -20.49
N LYS A 257 2.15 4.09 -19.92
CA LYS A 257 2.43 3.79 -18.51
C LYS A 257 1.95 4.96 -17.66
N ARG A 258 1.21 4.66 -16.59
CA ARG A 258 0.76 5.65 -15.61
C ARG A 258 1.26 5.30 -14.22
N TYR A 259 1.69 6.32 -13.49
CA TYR A 259 2.02 6.24 -12.06
C TYR A 259 1.89 7.59 -11.38
N MET A 260 1.70 7.61 -10.07
CA MET A 260 1.85 8.82 -9.26
C MET A 260 3.28 8.88 -8.71
N ASP A 261 4.00 9.97 -8.94
CA ASP A 261 5.35 10.14 -8.40
C ASP A 261 5.36 10.39 -6.88
N LEU A 262 6.56 10.52 -6.29
CA LEU A 262 6.70 10.74 -4.85
C LEU A 262 6.17 12.11 -4.39
N ASP A 263 6.11 13.09 -5.30
CA ASP A 263 5.61 14.43 -5.03
C ASP A 263 4.07 14.49 -5.10
N GLY A 264 3.46 13.53 -5.79
CA GLY A 264 2.01 13.41 -5.95
C GLY A 264 1.51 13.76 -7.34
N ASN A 265 2.41 13.95 -8.31
CA ASN A 265 2.03 14.24 -9.69
C ASN A 265 1.73 12.93 -10.42
N TRP A 266 0.65 12.93 -11.19
CA TRP A 266 0.39 11.86 -12.15
C TRP A 266 1.33 12.01 -13.34
N ILE A 267 2.05 10.93 -13.65
CA ILE A 267 2.96 10.85 -14.77
C ILE A 267 2.39 9.88 -15.79
N GLU A 268 2.30 10.33 -17.04
CA GLU A 268 2.10 9.49 -18.21
C GLU A 268 3.42 9.36 -18.96
N GLU A 269 3.80 8.13 -19.27
CA GLU A 269 4.93 7.80 -20.13
C GLU A 269 4.40 7.03 -21.35
N ASP A 270 4.62 7.60 -22.53
CA ASP A 270 4.34 6.92 -23.80
C ASP A 270 5.30 5.74 -23.96
N CYS A 271 4.76 4.53 -24.16
CA CYS A 271 5.59 3.31 -24.21
C CYS A 271 6.43 3.18 -25.49
N ILE A 272 6.10 3.93 -26.55
CA ILE A 272 6.79 3.92 -27.84
C ILE A 272 7.92 4.95 -27.83
N THR A 273 7.62 6.18 -27.42
CA THR A 273 8.58 7.30 -27.49
C THR A 273 9.39 7.49 -26.21
N GLY A 274 8.93 6.94 -25.07
CA GLY A 274 9.52 7.18 -23.75
C GLY A 274 9.26 8.59 -23.20
N THR A 275 8.46 9.40 -23.91
CA THR A 275 8.16 10.78 -23.53
C THR A 275 7.33 10.77 -22.24
N LYS A 276 7.79 11.52 -21.23
CA LYS A 276 7.10 11.68 -19.95
C LYS A 276 6.37 13.01 -19.90
N LYS A 277 5.13 12.97 -19.46
CA LYS A 277 4.29 14.15 -19.25
C LYS A 277 3.70 14.11 -17.85
N ALA A 278 3.88 15.18 -17.10
CA ALA A 278 3.06 15.43 -15.92
C ALA A 278 1.63 15.70 -16.40
N VAL A 279 0.72 14.81 -16.04
CA VAL A 279 -0.68 14.95 -16.34
C VAL A 279 -1.26 15.80 -15.22
N GLY A 280 -1.29 17.10 -15.44
CA GLY A 280 -2.22 17.94 -14.71
C GLY A 280 -3.61 17.38 -15.00
N GLN A 281 -4.30 16.86 -13.99
CA GLN A 281 -5.74 16.70 -14.15
C GLN A 281 -6.27 18.11 -14.39
N LYS A 282 -6.97 18.32 -15.51
CA LYS A 282 -7.72 19.55 -15.73
C LYS A 282 -8.59 19.72 -14.48
N ILE A 283 -8.18 20.63 -13.60
CA ILE A 283 -9.04 21.18 -12.56
C ILE A 283 -10.12 21.89 -13.36
N ILE A 284 -11.26 21.24 -13.52
CA ILE A 284 -12.51 21.93 -13.85
C ILE A 284 -13.20 22.17 -12.51
#